data_AF-A0A4V1ADB2-F1
#
_entry.id   AF-A0A4V1ADB2-F1
#
_cell.length_a   1.000
_cell.length_b   1.000
_cell.length_c   1.000
_cell.angle_alpha   90.00
_cell.angle_beta   90.00
_cell.angle_gamma   90.00
#
_symmetry.space_group_name_H-M   'P 1'
#
loop_
_entity.id
_entity.type
_entity.pdbx_description
1 polymer ?
#
loop_
_entity_poly.entity_id
_entity_poly.type
_entity_poly.pdbx_seq_one_letter_code
_entity_poly.pdbx_strand_id
1 'polypeptide(L)'
;MSNPPITLRLSDDQRAAIDRAASDRGISRSEIIRLALIFGVPLAAASHSFNVSRVLLILEQLSASMDLIVTREHPDYAERIIDIAQERVEAHHAQR
;
A
#
# COMPACT_ATOMS: atom_id res chain seq x y z
N MET A 1 19.60 -23.18 -4.13
CA MET A 1 18.22 -23.70 -4.32
C MET A 1 17.72 -23.22 -5.67
N SER A 2 17.23 -24.09 -6.55
CA SER A 2 16.66 -23.66 -7.82
C SER A 2 15.32 -22.97 -7.57
N ASN A 3 15.09 -21.81 -8.18
CA ASN A 3 13.84 -21.07 -8.05
C ASN A 3 13.05 -21.22 -9.36
N PRO A 4 12.23 -22.28 -9.51
CA PRO A 4 11.60 -22.62 -10.78
C PRO A 4 10.58 -21.54 -11.20
N PRO A 5 10.42 -21.28 -12.51
CA PRO A 5 9.45 -20.32 -12.99
C PRO A 5 8.01 -20.80 -12.72
N ILE A 6 7.16 -19.88 -12.25
CA ILE A 6 5.71 -20.09 -12.16
C ILE A 6 5.08 -19.54 -13.45
N THR A 7 4.30 -20.38 -14.13
CA THR A 7 3.56 -19.97 -15.34
C THR A 7 2.08 -19.80 -14.99
N LEU A 8 1.50 -18.69 -15.42
CA LEU A 8 0.08 -18.40 -15.25
C LEU A 8 -0.49 -17.80 -16.54
N ARG A 9 -1.77 -18.03 -16.78
CA ARG A 9 -2.51 -17.40 -17.87
C ARG A 9 -3.20 -16.15 -17.33
N LEU A 10 -3.00 -15.03 -18.01
CA LEU A 10 -3.60 -13.74 -17.68
C LEU A 10 -4.60 -13.35 -18.77
N SER A 11 -5.62 -12.58 -18.40
CA SER A 11 -6.43 -11.87 -19.39
C SER A 11 -5.60 -10.76 -20.06
N ASP A 12 -6.07 -10.28 -21.21
CA ASP A 12 -5.41 -9.18 -21.93
C ASP A 12 -5.33 -7.92 -21.07
N ASP A 13 -6.38 -7.60 -20.31
CA ASP A 13 -6.41 -6.47 -19.38
C ASP A 13 -5.37 -6.58 -18.26
N GLN A 14 -5.24 -7.77 -17.67
CA GLN A 14 -4.23 -8.02 -16.63
C GLN A 14 -2.81 -7.89 -17.18
N ARG A 15 -2.57 -8.41 -18.39
CA ARG A 15 -1.29 -8.26 -19.07
C ARG A 15 -0.98 -6.78 -19.37
N ALA A 16 -1.94 -6.03 -19.90
CA ALA A 16 -1.78 -4.61 -20.17
C ALA A 16 -1.55 -3.77 -18.90
N ALA A 17 -2.17 -4.14 -17.78
CA ALA A 17 -1.93 -3.48 -16.49
C ALA A 17 -0.50 -3.74 -15.98
N ILE A 18 -0.01 -4.97 -16.08
CA ILE A 18 1.37 -5.33 -15.72
C ILE A 18 2.37 -4.58 -16.60
N ASP A 19 2.12 -4.51 -17.90
CA ASP A 19 3.02 -3.85 -18.86
C ASP A 19 3.14 -2.35 -18.57
N ARG A 20 2.02 -1.68 -18.31
CA ARG A 20 2.02 -0.27 -17.91
C ARG A 20 2.77 -0.06 -16.59
N ALA A 21 2.44 -0.81 -15.55
CA ALA A 21 3.08 -0.68 -14.24
C ALA A 21 4.60 -0.97 -14.28
N ALA A 22 5.03 -1.92 -15.12
CA ALA A 22 6.44 -2.21 -15.34
C ALA A 22 7.15 -1.05 -16.05
N SER A 23 6.53 -0.52 -17.11
CA SER A 23 7.04 0.62 -17.89
C SER A 23 7.16 1.88 -17.05
N ASP A 24 6.14 2.23 -16.27
CA ASP A 24 6.09 3.44 -15.44
C ASP A 24 7.22 3.46 -14.40
N ARG A 25 7.67 2.28 -13.96
CA ARG A 25 8.74 2.12 -12.96
C ARG A 25 10.10 1.76 -13.58
N GLY A 26 10.19 1.58 -14.90
CA GLY A 26 11.42 1.18 -15.59
C GLY A 26 11.95 -0.20 -15.20
N ILE A 27 11.07 -1.14 -14.82
CA ILE A 27 11.44 -2.50 -14.36
C ILE A 27 10.84 -3.58 -15.26
N SER A 28 11.30 -4.83 -15.08
CA SER A 28 10.76 -5.96 -15.84
C SER A 28 9.35 -6.37 -15.37
N ARG A 29 8.59 -7.03 -16.26
CA ARG A 29 7.31 -7.68 -15.92
C ARG A 29 7.45 -8.64 -14.73
N SER A 30 8.54 -9.42 -14.70
CA SER A 30 8.79 -10.37 -13.62
C SER A 30 9.03 -9.68 -12.28
N GLU A 31 9.65 -8.50 -12.29
CA GLU A 31 9.89 -7.71 -11.08
C GLU A 31 8.59 -7.14 -10.52
N ILE A 32 7.76 -6.52 -11.36
CA ILE A 32 6.49 -5.96 -10.89
C ILE A 32 5.54 -7.06 -10.39
N ILE A 33 5.53 -8.23 -11.04
CA ILE A 33 4.76 -9.39 -10.58
C ILE A 33 5.29 -9.87 -9.22
N ARG A 34 6.62 -9.93 -9.03
CA ARG A 34 7.20 -10.32 -7.74
C ARG A 34 6.79 -9.34 -6.63
N LEU A 35 6.87 -8.03 -6.89
CA LEU A 35 6.40 -7.00 -5.95
C LEU A 35 4.93 -7.17 -5.60
N ALA A 36 4.07 -7.46 -6.58
CA ALA A 36 2.66 -7.72 -6.35
C ALA A 36 2.44 -8.98 -5.48
N LEU A 37 3.21 -10.04 -5.70
CA LEU A 37 3.10 -11.28 -4.93
C LEU A 37 3.54 -11.13 -3.48
N ILE A 38 4.53 -10.28 -3.18
CA ILE A 38 4.97 -9.99 -1.81
C ILE A 38 3.81 -9.49 -0.94
N PHE A 39 2.91 -8.68 -1.50
CA PHE A 39 1.72 -8.20 -0.81
C PHE A 39 0.50 -9.12 -0.98
N GLY A 40 0.29 -9.65 -2.18
CA GLY A 40 -0.92 -10.39 -2.53
C GLY A 40 -1.00 -11.79 -1.90
N VAL A 41 0.12 -12.52 -1.83
CA VAL A 41 0.13 -13.90 -1.30
C VAL A 41 -0.22 -13.96 0.19
N PRO A 42 0.37 -13.12 1.07
CA PRO A 42 -0.01 -13.11 2.50
C PRO A 42 -1.48 -12.80 2.73
N LEU A 43 -2.06 -11.85 1.97
CA LEU A 43 -3.47 -11.50 2.08
C LEU A 43 -4.39 -12.65 1.65
N ALA A 44 -4.06 -13.28 0.52
CA ALA A 44 -4.80 -14.44 0.03
C ALA A 44 -4.71 -15.63 1.00
N ALA A 45 -3.52 -15.87 1.58
CA ALA A 45 -3.31 -16.93 2.58
C ALA A 45 -4.13 -16.71 3.86
N ALA A 46 -4.37 -15.45 4.22
CA ALA A 46 -5.23 -15.08 5.35
C ALA A 46 -6.73 -15.14 5.01
N SER A 47 -7.14 -15.61 3.82
CA SER A 47 -8.52 -15.58 3.33
C SER A 47 -9.14 -14.18 3.27
N HIS A 48 -8.31 -13.13 3.21
CA HIS A 48 -8.77 -11.76 3.08
C HIS A 48 -8.89 -11.40 1.61
N SER A 49 -10.05 -10.86 1.22
CA SER A 49 -10.17 -10.15 -0.06
C SER A 49 -9.75 -8.70 0.14
N PHE A 50 -8.91 -8.17 -0.77
CA PHE A 50 -8.45 -6.79 -0.70
C PHE A 50 -9.32 -5.90 -1.59
N ASN A 51 -10.22 -5.13 -0.97
CA ASN A 51 -11.01 -4.12 -1.67
C ASN A 51 -10.35 -2.74 -1.45
N VAL A 52 -9.63 -2.26 -2.46
CA VAL A 52 -8.90 -0.98 -2.42
C VAL A 52 -9.81 0.17 -2.00
N SER A 53 -11.02 0.26 -2.56
CA SER A 53 -11.98 1.32 -2.25
C SER A 53 -12.40 1.29 -0.77
N ARG A 54 -12.56 0.09 -0.20
CA ARG A 54 -12.89 -0.05 1.23
C ARG A 54 -11.72 0.36 2.12
N VAL A 55 -10.49 0.02 1.75
CA VAL A 55 -9.29 0.45 2.50
C VAL A 55 -9.15 1.97 2.45
N LEU A 56 -9.29 2.58 1.27
CA LEU A 56 -9.26 4.04 1.13
C LEU A 56 -10.34 4.70 1.97
N LEU A 57 -11.57 4.20 1.93
CA LEU A 57 -12.66 4.73 2.75
C LEU A 57 -12.35 4.67 4.25
N ILE A 58 -11.76 3.58 4.73
CA ILE A 58 -11.36 3.45 6.15
C ILE A 58 -10.26 4.47 6.47
N LEU A 59 -9.26 4.64 5.61
CA LEU A 59 -8.17 5.60 5.83
C LEU A 59 -8.68 7.05 5.84
N GLU A 60 -9.58 7.41 4.92
CA GLU A 60 -10.21 8.73 4.89
C GLU A 60 -11.09 8.97 6.11
N GLN A 61 -11.89 7.98 6.51
CA GLN A 61 -12.73 8.10 7.69
C GLN A 61 -11.89 8.28 8.96
N LEU A 62 -10.78 7.56 9.10
CA LEU A 62 -9.86 7.70 10.23
C LEU A 62 -9.23 9.10 10.23
N SER A 63 -8.78 9.56 9.06
CA SER A 63 -8.18 10.90 8.91
C SER A 63 -9.18 12.00 9.27
N ALA A 64 -10.42 11.92 8.78
CA ALA A 64 -11.48 12.87 9.10
C ALA A 64 -11.88 12.84 10.59
N SER A 65 -11.93 11.65 11.19
CA SER A 65 -12.22 11.50 12.62
C SER A 65 -11.12 12.12 13.49
N MET A 66 -9.86 11.89 13.11
CA MET A 66 -8.69 12.47 13.80
C MET A 66 -8.64 13.98 13.64
N ASP A 67 -8.88 14.51 12.44
CA ASP A 67 -8.92 15.95 12.17
C ASP A 67 -9.99 16.64 13.02
N LEU A 68 -11.18 16.04 13.12
CA LEU A 68 -12.26 16.55 13.96
C LEU A 68 -11.86 16.58 15.44
N ILE A 69 -11.28 15.50 15.96
CA ILE A 69 -10.87 15.40 17.37
C ILE A 69 -9.78 16.43 17.67
N VAL A 70 -8.76 16.51 16.81
CA VAL A 70 -7.59 17.36 17.04
C VAL A 70 -7.97 18.82 16.90
N THR A 71 -8.73 19.19 15.88
CA THR A 71 -9.23 20.56 15.71
C THR A 71 -10.12 20.99 16.88
N ARG A 72 -10.91 20.07 17.46
CA ARG A 72 -11.81 20.38 18.57
C ARG A 72 -11.12 20.43 19.93
N GLU A 73 -10.22 19.49 20.21
CA GLU A 73 -9.70 19.26 21.57
C GLU A 73 -8.25 19.73 21.74
N HIS A 74 -7.48 19.78 20.65
CA HIS A 74 -6.06 20.13 20.65
C HIS A 74 -5.71 21.02 19.44
N PRO A 75 -6.37 22.18 19.26
CA PRO A 75 -6.22 23.01 18.06
C PRO A 75 -4.76 23.44 17.82
N ASP A 76 -3.99 23.67 18.88
CA ASP A 76 -2.57 24.04 18.82
C ASP A 76 -1.68 22.96 18.17
N TYR A 77 -2.16 21.70 18.12
CA TYR A 77 -1.48 20.58 17.50
C TYR A 77 -2.02 20.24 16.11
N ALA A 78 -3.14 20.83 15.68
CA ALA A 78 -3.79 20.51 14.41
C ALA A 78 -2.85 20.73 13.22
N GLU A 79 -2.12 21.85 13.21
CA GLU A 79 -1.18 22.17 12.13
C GLU A 79 0.11 21.34 12.18
N ARG A 80 0.45 20.74 13.33
CA ARG A 80 1.71 20.04 13.57
C ARG A 80 1.59 18.52 13.57
N ILE A 81 0.37 17.98 13.42
CA ILE A 81 0.13 16.56 13.64
C ILE A 81 0.79 15.67 12.59
N ILE A 82 0.89 16.16 11.36
CA ILE A 82 1.61 15.47 10.28
C ILE A 82 3.11 15.43 10.58
N ASP A 83 3.69 16.53 11.04
CA ASP A 83 5.12 16.58 11.41
C ASP A 83 5.43 15.58 12.54
N ILE A 84 4.60 15.55 13.58
CA ILE A 84 4.73 14.60 14.69
C ILE A 84 4.59 13.14 14.21
N ALA A 85 3.67 12.87 13.28
CA ALA A 85 3.51 11.55 12.70
C ALA A 85 4.74 11.12 11.88
N GLN A 86 5.31 12.03 11.08
CA GLN A 86 6.53 11.79 10.32
C GLN A 86 7.72 11.51 11.24
N GLU A 87 7.94 12.33 12.27
CA GLU A 87 9.00 12.12 13.27
C GLU A 87 8.89 10.72 13.92
N ARG A 88 7.68 10.27 14.25
CA ARG A 88 7.45 8.95 14.85
C ARG A 88 7.71 7.81 13.86
N VAL A 89 7.32 7.96 12.61
CA VAL A 89 7.60 6.96 11.56
C VAL A 89 9.11 6.84 11.36
N GLU A 90 9.83 7.96 11.32
CA GLU A 90 11.30 7.94 11.24
C GLU A 90 11.93 7.28 12.45
N ALA A 91 11.48 7.63 13.66
CA ALA A 91 12.03 7.07 14.90
C ALA A 91 11.78 5.56 15.09
N HIS A 92 10.65 5.04 14.60
CA HIS A 92 10.22 3.66 14.89
C HIS A 92 10.22 2.71 13.70
N HIS A 93 10.20 3.23 12.47
CA HIS A 93 10.00 2.44 11.26
C HIS A 93 11.01 2.72 10.14
N ALA A 94 11.87 3.75 10.24
CA ALA A 94 12.91 4.01 9.22
C ALA A 94 14.13 3.09 9.30
N GLN A 95 14.22 2.21 10.30
CA GLN A 95 15.23 1.14 10.34
C GLN A 95 14.60 -0.22 10.01
N ARG A 96 14.61 -0.57 8.73
CA ARG A 96 14.75 -1.94 8.23
C ARG A 96 15.19 -1.97 6.77
#